data_AF-A0A061DZW1-F1
#
_entry.id   AF-A0A061DZW1-F1
#
_cell.length_a   1.000
_cell.length_b   1.000
_cell.length_c   1.000
_cell.angle_alpha   90.00
_cell.angle_beta   90.00
_cell.angle_gamma   90.00
#
_symmetry.space_group_name_H-M   'P 1'
#
loop_
_entity.id
_entity.type
_entity.pdbx_description
1 polymer ?
#
loop_
_entity_poly.entity_id
_entity_poly.type
_entity_poly.pdbx_seq_one_letter_code
_entity_poly.pdbx_strand_id
1 'polypeptide(L)'
;MDSESHQLHMFFIPFLAPGHMIPAVDMAKMFAMRGAQTTIITTPFNASLFSNTIQRCKNSGLDIDIKVLKFPCVEVGLPEGCENLDLITTPKDANREMVVKFCKGAAMLQEPLEQLLQELKPDCIVADVFLHWTFDAANKFGIPRLVFHGTGFFSLCGLECMRLYEPQKKVESDSEPFVVTNLPGDVKLTRKQLSDFIDQRIGGDFTQLLIECKASELKSYGVVVNSFYELEATYADYFRNVMGRKAWHIGPVSQCNRGTEEKAERGNEASIDEQECLKWLDSKKPKSVVYVSFGSTTNFAAAQLMEIAMGLEASGQQFIWVVRKKKNKEEKEDWLPEGFEKKMEGKGLIIRGWAPQMLILDHEAVGGFVTHCGWNSTLEGVTAGVPMVTWPLSAEQFLNEKFVTDVLKIGIVVGIQQSVKMLGNFVKRETIQKAVKEIMAGDRAHEMRKKAKALGEMAKTAVEKGGSSYTDLGDLIAELSLRRHSALN
;
A
#
# COMPACT_ATOMS: atom_id res chain seq x y z
N MET A 1 -31.39 -31.66 14.97
CA MET A 1 -30.52 -31.83 13.80
C MET A 1 -29.67 -30.58 13.76
N ASP A 2 -28.48 -30.69 14.35
CA ASP A 2 -27.52 -29.60 14.37
C ASP A 2 -27.11 -29.33 12.92
N SER A 3 -27.53 -28.19 12.37
CA SER A 3 -26.96 -27.71 11.12
C SER A 3 -25.50 -27.42 11.40
N GLU A 4 -24.58 -28.24 10.88
CA GLU A 4 -23.17 -27.87 10.78
C GLU A 4 -23.12 -26.45 10.22
N SER A 5 -22.67 -25.47 11.02
CA SER A 5 -22.57 -24.09 10.55
C SER A 5 -21.50 -24.09 9.47
N HIS A 6 -21.92 -24.09 8.21
CA HIS A 6 -20.99 -24.22 7.12
C HIS A 6 -20.11 -22.97 7.07
N GLN A 7 -18.81 -23.19 7.15
CA GLN A 7 -17.80 -22.15 7.23
C GLN A 7 -17.76 -21.36 5.91
N LEU A 8 -17.74 -20.02 5.99
CA LEU A 8 -17.63 -19.16 4.80
C LEU A 8 -16.25 -19.35 4.16
N HIS A 9 -16.18 -19.66 2.87
CA HIS A 9 -14.92 -19.82 2.12
C HIS A 9 -14.63 -18.62 1.23
N MET A 10 -13.54 -17.90 1.52
CA MET A 10 -13.15 -16.67 0.85
C MET A 10 -11.85 -16.85 0.06
N PHE A 11 -11.85 -16.45 -1.22
CA PHE A 11 -10.60 -16.34 -1.99
C PHE A 11 -10.06 -14.91 -1.97
N PHE A 12 -8.74 -14.77 -1.83
CA PHE A 12 -8.03 -13.50 -1.92
C PHE A 12 -7.07 -13.55 -3.11
N ILE A 13 -7.26 -12.66 -4.08
CA ILE A 13 -6.54 -12.65 -5.35
C ILE A 13 -5.86 -11.27 -5.50
N PRO A 14 -4.71 -11.05 -4.85
CA PRO A 14 -4.01 -9.79 -4.93
C PRO A 14 -3.34 -9.60 -6.29
N PHE A 15 -3.12 -8.35 -6.68
CA PHE A 15 -2.18 -8.06 -7.74
C PHE A 15 -0.76 -8.41 -7.28
N LEU A 16 0.06 -8.95 -8.17
CA LEU A 16 1.37 -9.54 -7.86
C LEU A 16 2.45 -8.47 -7.66
N ALA A 17 2.21 -7.58 -6.71
CA ALA A 17 3.09 -6.51 -6.27
C ALA A 17 3.06 -6.42 -4.72
N PRO A 18 4.18 -6.14 -4.04
CA PRO A 18 4.23 -6.14 -2.57
C PRO A 18 3.20 -5.23 -1.92
N GLY A 19 2.94 -4.06 -2.51
CA GLY A 19 1.94 -3.11 -2.00
C GLY A 19 0.49 -3.63 -2.01
N HIS A 20 0.19 -4.70 -2.74
CA HIS A 20 -1.14 -5.30 -2.84
C HIS A 20 -1.20 -6.66 -2.13
N MET A 21 -0.16 -7.49 -2.28
CA MET A 21 -0.11 -8.81 -1.66
C MET A 21 -0.05 -8.74 -0.13
N ILE A 22 0.78 -7.86 0.43
CA ILE A 22 0.96 -7.78 1.89
C ILE A 22 -0.36 -7.45 2.60
N PRO A 23 -1.09 -6.37 2.25
CA PRO A 23 -2.38 -6.09 2.88
C PRO A 23 -3.45 -7.14 2.55
N ALA A 24 -3.38 -7.84 1.41
CA ALA A 24 -4.31 -8.93 1.11
C ALA A 24 -4.07 -10.18 1.98
N VAL A 25 -2.81 -10.51 2.28
CA VAL A 25 -2.44 -11.57 3.23
C VAL A 25 -2.95 -11.22 4.63
N ASP A 26 -2.72 -9.98 5.08
CA ASP A 26 -3.24 -9.49 6.37
C ASP A 26 -4.79 -9.56 6.41
N MET A 27 -5.44 -9.16 5.32
CA MET A 27 -6.89 -9.23 5.19
C MET A 27 -7.40 -10.67 5.26
N ALA A 28 -6.77 -11.61 4.54
CA ALA A 28 -7.10 -13.02 4.62
C ALA A 28 -6.98 -13.55 6.06
N LYS A 29 -5.89 -13.18 6.76
CA LYS A 29 -5.71 -13.50 8.18
C LYS A 29 -6.84 -12.92 9.04
N MET A 30 -7.26 -11.68 8.82
CA MET A 30 -8.38 -11.08 9.55
C MET A 30 -9.70 -11.83 9.34
N PHE A 31 -10.03 -12.24 8.10
CA PHE A 31 -11.21 -13.07 7.84
C PHE A 31 -11.10 -14.43 8.53
N ALA A 32 -9.93 -15.07 8.49
CA ALA A 32 -9.69 -16.34 9.18
C ALA A 32 -9.85 -16.24 10.70
N MET A 33 -9.38 -15.14 11.32
CA MET A 33 -9.59 -14.83 12.74
C MET A 33 -11.07 -14.65 13.12
N ARG A 34 -11.95 -14.43 12.13
CA ARG A 34 -13.41 -14.34 12.28
C ARG A 34 -14.13 -15.64 11.93
N GLY A 35 -13.38 -16.72 11.71
CA GLY A 35 -13.90 -18.06 11.45
C GLY A 35 -14.15 -18.36 9.98
N ALA A 36 -13.80 -17.50 9.03
CA ALA A 36 -13.87 -17.86 7.61
C ALA A 36 -12.72 -18.81 7.22
N GLN A 37 -12.97 -19.74 6.32
CA GLN A 37 -11.91 -20.41 5.57
C GLN A 37 -11.39 -19.43 4.53
N THR A 38 -10.07 -19.29 4.40
CA THR A 38 -9.47 -18.34 3.47
C THR A 38 -8.45 -19.01 2.56
N THR A 39 -8.40 -18.59 1.29
CA THR A 39 -7.42 -19.11 0.33
C THR A 39 -6.83 -17.96 -0.47
N ILE A 40 -5.51 -17.81 -0.41
CA ILE A 40 -4.79 -16.80 -1.19
C ILE A 40 -4.37 -17.43 -2.52
N ILE A 41 -4.80 -16.83 -3.62
CA ILE A 41 -4.42 -17.25 -4.97
C ILE A 41 -3.24 -16.41 -5.43
N THR A 42 -2.13 -17.06 -5.74
CA THR A 42 -0.88 -16.39 -6.10
C THR A 42 -0.05 -17.25 -7.05
N THR A 43 1.23 -16.95 -7.22
CA THR A 43 2.15 -17.70 -8.09
C THR A 43 3.30 -18.32 -7.28
N PRO A 44 4.05 -19.30 -7.81
CA PRO A 44 5.10 -19.99 -7.07
C PRO A 44 6.12 -19.06 -6.41
N PHE A 45 6.62 -18.04 -7.14
CA PHE A 45 7.57 -17.09 -6.58
C PHE A 45 6.96 -16.30 -5.41
N ASN A 46 5.75 -15.78 -5.61
CA ASN A 46 5.09 -14.92 -4.62
C ASN A 46 4.65 -15.70 -3.37
N ALA A 47 4.21 -16.96 -3.51
CA ALA A 47 3.89 -17.83 -2.38
C ALA A 47 5.07 -17.99 -1.42
N SER A 48 6.30 -18.04 -1.95
CA SER A 48 7.51 -18.17 -1.12
C SER A 48 7.74 -16.97 -0.19
N LEU A 49 7.20 -15.79 -0.52
CA LEU A 49 7.41 -14.56 0.27
C LEU A 49 6.65 -14.56 1.59
N PHE A 50 5.55 -15.30 1.69
CA PHE A 50 4.67 -15.31 2.87
C PHE A 50 4.32 -16.73 3.35
N SER A 51 5.02 -17.76 2.88
CA SER A 51 4.81 -19.15 3.29
C SER A 51 4.98 -19.35 4.80
N ASN A 52 6.00 -18.73 5.40
CA ASN A 52 6.24 -18.76 6.84
C ASN A 52 5.09 -18.10 7.63
N THR A 53 4.59 -16.95 7.14
CA THR A 53 3.43 -16.27 7.73
C THR A 53 2.20 -17.18 7.72
N ILE A 54 1.91 -17.83 6.58
CA ILE A 54 0.76 -18.73 6.45
C ILE A 54 0.92 -19.98 7.33
N GLN A 55 2.11 -20.58 7.36
CA GLN A 55 2.36 -21.75 8.21
C GLN A 55 2.16 -21.42 9.69
N ARG A 56 2.58 -20.24 10.15
CA ARG A 56 2.34 -19.80 11.53
C ARG A 56 0.86 -19.59 11.82
N CYS A 57 0.11 -19.02 10.86
CA CYS A 57 -1.34 -18.88 10.99
C CYS A 57 -2.01 -20.26 11.13
N LYS A 58 -1.63 -21.24 10.29
CA LYS A 58 -2.10 -22.64 10.41
C LYS A 58 -1.76 -23.25 11.76
N ASN A 59 -0.52 -23.07 12.24
CA ASN A 59 -0.08 -23.56 13.55
C ASN A 59 -0.86 -22.91 14.72
N SER A 60 -1.40 -21.71 14.50
CA SER A 60 -2.25 -20.99 15.46
C SER A 60 -3.73 -21.37 15.35
N GLY A 61 -4.09 -22.33 14.49
CA GLY A 61 -5.46 -22.82 14.30
C GLY A 61 -6.30 -22.02 13.31
N LEU A 62 -5.70 -21.10 12.53
CA LEU A 62 -6.42 -20.37 11.49
C LEU A 62 -6.51 -21.18 10.20
N ASP A 63 -7.70 -21.19 9.59
CA ASP A 63 -7.95 -21.83 8.29
C ASP A 63 -7.60 -20.89 7.13
N ILE A 64 -6.32 -20.90 6.78
CA ILE A 64 -5.75 -20.09 5.70
C ILE A 64 -4.85 -20.96 4.83
N ASP A 65 -5.08 -20.98 3.52
CA ASP A 65 -4.32 -21.77 2.57
C ASP A 65 -3.80 -20.93 1.39
N ILE A 66 -2.85 -21.49 0.64
CA ILE A 66 -2.33 -20.89 -0.60
C ILE A 66 -2.62 -21.84 -1.76
N LYS A 67 -3.16 -21.31 -2.86
CA LYS A 67 -3.17 -22.00 -4.15
C LYS A 67 -2.30 -21.24 -5.14
N VAL A 68 -1.41 -21.97 -5.80
CA VAL A 68 -0.46 -21.42 -6.77
C VAL A 68 -0.95 -21.66 -8.18
N LEU A 69 -0.95 -20.61 -8.99
CA LEU A 69 -1.19 -20.64 -10.43
C LEU A 69 0.13 -20.37 -11.13
N LYS A 70 0.42 -21.14 -12.19
CA LYS A 70 1.63 -20.94 -13.00
C LYS A 70 1.51 -19.62 -13.74
N PHE A 71 2.43 -18.69 -13.49
CA PHE A 71 2.47 -17.43 -14.21
C PHE A 71 3.11 -17.62 -15.59
N PRO A 72 2.47 -17.16 -16.68
CA PRO A 72 2.92 -17.44 -18.04
C PRO A 72 3.99 -16.44 -18.50
N CYS A 73 5.14 -16.38 -17.81
CA CYS A 73 6.21 -15.42 -18.12
C CYS A 73 6.65 -15.50 -19.59
N VAL A 74 6.95 -16.71 -20.07
CA VAL A 74 7.56 -16.93 -21.40
C VAL A 74 6.57 -16.58 -22.50
N GLU A 75 5.30 -16.94 -22.32
CA GLU A 75 4.22 -16.73 -23.28
C GLU A 75 3.95 -15.23 -23.53
N VAL A 76 4.17 -14.38 -22.53
CA VAL A 76 4.02 -12.92 -22.65
C VAL A 76 5.34 -12.18 -22.89
N GLY A 77 6.44 -12.91 -23.08
CA GLY A 77 7.77 -12.35 -23.36
C GLY A 77 8.43 -11.66 -22.16
N LEU A 78 8.11 -12.10 -20.94
CA LEU A 78 8.83 -11.73 -19.72
C LEU A 78 9.97 -12.72 -19.43
N PRO A 79 11.04 -12.28 -18.74
CA PRO A 79 12.06 -13.18 -18.22
C PRO A 79 11.47 -14.25 -17.30
N GLU A 80 11.99 -15.46 -17.39
CA GLU A 80 11.62 -16.55 -16.49
C GLU A 80 11.81 -16.14 -15.02
N GLY A 81 10.84 -16.48 -14.18
CA GLY A 81 10.82 -16.08 -12.76
C GLY A 81 10.38 -14.62 -12.49
N CYS A 82 10.08 -13.81 -13.52
CA CYS A 82 9.54 -12.46 -13.35
C CYS A 82 8.03 -12.46 -13.02
N GLU A 83 7.66 -13.08 -11.90
CA GLU A 83 6.26 -13.23 -11.48
C GLU A 83 5.80 -12.12 -10.50
N ASN A 84 6.66 -11.14 -10.20
CA ASN A 84 6.36 -10.03 -9.31
C ASN A 84 6.76 -8.70 -9.95
N LEU A 85 5.88 -7.70 -9.84
CA LEU A 85 6.11 -6.38 -10.43
C LEU A 85 7.43 -5.73 -9.95
N ASP A 86 7.82 -5.96 -8.70
CA ASP A 86 9.05 -5.42 -8.14
C ASP A 86 10.33 -6.01 -8.78
N LEU A 87 10.23 -7.14 -9.49
CA LEU A 87 11.34 -7.73 -10.24
C LEU A 87 11.60 -7.05 -11.58
N ILE A 88 10.68 -6.21 -12.06
CA ILE A 88 10.84 -5.44 -13.30
C ILE A 88 11.80 -4.27 -13.05
N THR A 89 13.09 -4.52 -13.25
CA THR A 89 14.18 -3.58 -12.93
C THR A 89 14.81 -2.90 -14.16
N THR A 90 14.12 -2.86 -15.30
CA THR A 90 14.68 -2.37 -16.58
C THR A 90 14.68 -0.84 -16.70
N PRO A 91 15.50 -0.27 -17.63
CA PRO A 91 15.49 1.16 -17.94
C PRO A 91 14.09 1.66 -18.29
N LYS A 92 13.84 2.94 -18.04
CA LYS A 92 12.51 3.56 -17.90
C LYS A 92 11.53 3.26 -19.04
N ASP A 93 11.94 3.38 -20.30
CA ASP A 93 11.05 3.12 -21.45
C ASP A 93 10.73 1.63 -21.62
N ALA A 94 11.65 0.75 -21.24
CA ALA A 94 11.42 -0.69 -21.20
C ALA A 94 10.53 -1.12 -20.02
N ASN A 95 10.30 -0.27 -19.01
CA ASN A 95 9.51 -0.62 -17.84
C ASN A 95 8.00 -0.62 -18.16
N ARG A 96 7.50 0.34 -18.96
CA ARG A 96 6.06 0.40 -19.31
C ARG A 96 5.61 -0.76 -20.19
N GLU A 97 6.40 -1.12 -21.19
CA GLU A 97 6.11 -2.29 -22.02
C GLU A 97 6.10 -3.58 -21.18
N MET A 98 7.05 -3.71 -20.25
CA MET A 98 7.13 -4.87 -19.36
C MET A 98 5.96 -4.92 -18.37
N VAL A 99 5.50 -3.77 -17.85
CA VAL A 99 4.28 -3.68 -17.03
C VAL A 99 3.05 -4.13 -17.84
N VAL A 100 2.93 -3.71 -19.11
CA VAL A 100 1.83 -4.16 -19.97
C VAL A 100 1.89 -5.66 -20.23
N LYS A 101 3.08 -6.22 -20.54
CA LYS A 101 3.29 -7.68 -20.66
C LYS A 101 2.92 -8.41 -19.38
N PHE A 102 3.28 -7.85 -18.22
CA PHE A 102 2.93 -8.38 -16.91
C PHE A 102 1.42 -8.41 -16.67
N CYS A 103 0.70 -7.33 -16.98
CA CYS A 103 -0.76 -7.30 -16.92
C CYS A 103 -1.41 -8.30 -17.87
N LYS A 104 -0.87 -8.48 -19.09
CA LYS A 104 -1.32 -9.52 -20.03
C LYS A 104 -1.09 -10.92 -19.46
N GLY A 105 0.06 -11.18 -18.83
CA GLY A 105 0.34 -12.45 -18.17
C GLY A 105 -0.59 -12.72 -17.00
N ALA A 106 -0.91 -11.69 -16.21
CA ALA A 106 -1.90 -11.79 -15.14
C ALA A 106 -3.30 -12.10 -15.69
N ALA A 107 -3.71 -11.51 -16.82
CA ALA A 107 -5.00 -11.81 -17.46
C ALA A 107 -5.11 -13.26 -17.96
N MET A 108 -4.00 -13.87 -18.40
CA MET A 108 -3.96 -15.28 -18.78
C MET A 108 -4.21 -16.24 -17.60
N LEU A 109 -4.18 -15.76 -16.35
CA LEU A 109 -4.56 -16.55 -15.17
C LEU A 109 -6.07 -16.76 -15.05
N GLN A 110 -6.89 -16.15 -15.93
CA GLN A 110 -8.34 -16.28 -15.90
C GLN A 110 -8.79 -17.74 -16.00
N GLU A 111 -8.35 -18.48 -17.01
CA GLU A 111 -8.78 -19.87 -17.22
C GLU A 111 -8.36 -20.79 -16.06
N PRO A 112 -7.10 -20.76 -15.58
CA PRO A 112 -6.71 -21.50 -14.38
C PRO A 112 -7.51 -21.12 -13.12
N LEU A 113 -7.84 -19.84 -12.95
CA LEU A 113 -8.70 -19.40 -11.85
C LEU A 113 -10.11 -19.97 -11.99
N GLU A 114 -10.71 -19.93 -13.18
CA GLU A 114 -12.06 -20.48 -13.41
C GLU A 114 -12.14 -21.97 -13.07
N GLN A 115 -11.09 -22.74 -13.38
CA GLN A 115 -11.00 -24.16 -12.99
C GLN A 115 -11.00 -24.32 -11.46
N LEU A 116 -10.22 -23.52 -10.74
CA LEU A 116 -10.21 -23.53 -9.27
C LEU A 116 -11.56 -23.10 -8.67
N LEU A 117 -12.21 -22.09 -9.24
CA LEU A 117 -13.53 -21.64 -8.79
C LEU A 117 -14.59 -22.73 -8.98
N GLN A 118 -14.51 -23.48 -10.08
CA GLN A 118 -15.42 -24.61 -10.34
C GLN A 118 -15.20 -25.77 -9.35
N GLU A 119 -13.95 -26.07 -9.01
CA GLU A 119 -13.57 -27.14 -8.11
C GLU A 119 -13.93 -26.82 -6.65
N LEU A 120 -13.47 -25.66 -6.16
CA LEU A 120 -13.51 -25.31 -4.74
C LEU A 120 -14.73 -24.49 -4.34
N LYS A 121 -15.41 -23.83 -5.30
CA LYS A 121 -16.69 -23.11 -5.13
C LYS A 121 -16.70 -22.20 -3.89
N PRO A 122 -15.77 -21.22 -3.79
CA PRO A 122 -15.78 -20.28 -2.67
C PRO A 122 -17.06 -19.45 -2.66
N ASP A 123 -17.47 -19.00 -1.47
CA ASP A 123 -18.67 -18.18 -1.28
C ASP A 123 -18.48 -16.74 -1.80
N CYS A 124 -17.24 -16.24 -1.84
CA CYS A 124 -16.91 -14.93 -2.37
C CYS A 124 -15.41 -14.86 -2.74
N ILE A 125 -15.09 -13.98 -3.69
CA ILE A 125 -13.70 -13.59 -3.96
C ILE A 125 -13.47 -12.12 -3.59
N VAL A 126 -12.30 -11.83 -3.03
CA VAL A 126 -11.73 -10.48 -2.91
C VAL A 126 -10.60 -10.41 -3.92
N ALA A 127 -10.78 -9.59 -4.96
CA ALA A 127 -9.80 -9.48 -6.03
C ALA A 127 -9.33 -8.05 -6.21
N ASP A 128 -8.06 -7.91 -6.55
CA ASP A 128 -7.46 -6.62 -6.82
C ASP A 128 -8.14 -5.89 -7.99
N VAL A 129 -8.17 -4.56 -7.93
CA VAL A 129 -8.76 -3.72 -8.98
C VAL A 129 -8.10 -3.95 -10.34
N PHE A 130 -6.78 -4.21 -10.39
CA PHE A 130 -6.05 -4.44 -11.64
C PHE A 130 -6.37 -5.78 -12.31
N LEU A 131 -7.02 -6.70 -11.59
CA LEU A 131 -7.42 -8.01 -12.09
C LEU A 131 -8.89 -7.98 -12.52
N HIS A 132 -9.23 -7.03 -13.40
CA HIS A 132 -10.62 -6.75 -13.81
C HIS A 132 -11.37 -7.99 -14.34
N TRP A 133 -10.67 -8.89 -15.05
CA TRP A 133 -11.16 -10.15 -15.59
C TRP A 133 -11.68 -11.13 -14.52
N THR A 134 -11.28 -10.98 -13.25
CA THR A 134 -11.78 -11.82 -12.15
C THR A 134 -13.28 -11.63 -11.91
N PHE A 135 -13.87 -10.50 -12.36
CA PHE A 135 -15.32 -10.32 -12.32
C PHE A 135 -16.01 -11.36 -13.21
N ASP A 136 -15.61 -11.46 -14.48
CA ASP A 136 -16.25 -12.39 -15.43
C ASP A 136 -16.00 -13.84 -15.01
N ALA A 137 -14.79 -14.16 -14.53
CA ALA A 137 -14.43 -15.47 -13.99
C ALA A 137 -15.34 -15.89 -12.82
N ALA A 138 -15.59 -15.00 -11.85
CA ALA A 138 -16.45 -15.29 -10.71
C ALA A 138 -17.93 -15.32 -11.09
N ASN A 139 -18.37 -14.40 -11.95
CA ASN A 139 -19.76 -14.29 -12.39
C ASN A 139 -20.23 -15.52 -13.16
N LYS A 140 -19.34 -16.19 -13.91
CA LYS A 140 -19.62 -17.48 -14.57
C LYS A 140 -20.15 -18.56 -13.63
N PHE A 141 -19.76 -18.50 -12.35
CA PHE A 141 -20.18 -19.44 -11.30
C PHE A 141 -21.13 -18.81 -10.27
N GLY A 142 -21.61 -17.57 -10.51
CA GLY A 142 -22.49 -16.85 -9.58
C GLY A 142 -21.81 -16.35 -8.30
N ILE A 143 -20.48 -16.38 -8.24
CA ILE A 143 -19.70 -16.02 -7.05
C ILE A 143 -19.57 -14.49 -6.98
N PRO A 144 -19.93 -13.83 -5.86
CA PRO A 144 -19.70 -12.40 -5.68
C PRO A 144 -18.21 -12.07 -5.70
N ARG A 145 -17.88 -10.95 -6.36
CA ARG A 145 -16.56 -10.32 -6.30
C ARG A 145 -16.62 -9.04 -5.48
N LEU A 146 -15.72 -8.93 -4.51
CA LEU A 146 -15.36 -7.69 -3.83
C LEU A 146 -14.06 -7.14 -4.45
N VAL A 147 -14.00 -5.83 -4.64
CA VAL A 147 -12.78 -5.16 -5.14
C VAL A 147 -11.92 -4.68 -3.99
N PHE A 148 -10.61 -4.87 -4.13
CA PHE A 148 -9.60 -4.26 -3.28
C PHE A 148 -8.67 -3.36 -4.09
N HIS A 149 -8.51 -2.11 -3.67
CA HIS A 149 -7.65 -1.13 -4.36
C HIS A 149 -6.27 -0.96 -3.72
N GLY A 150 -6.11 -1.31 -2.44
CA GLY A 150 -4.90 -0.98 -1.68
C GLY A 150 -4.76 0.49 -1.28
N THR A 151 -5.83 1.30 -1.37
CA THR A 151 -5.84 2.72 -0.96
C THR A 151 -7.06 3.09 -0.08
N GLY A 152 -7.10 4.32 0.43
CA GLY A 152 -8.16 4.86 1.31
C GLY A 152 -9.29 5.59 0.58
N PHE A 153 -10.38 5.91 1.30
CA PHE A 153 -11.56 6.58 0.72
C PHE A 153 -11.25 7.95 0.13
N PHE A 154 -10.37 8.74 0.75
CA PHE A 154 -9.99 10.06 0.24
C PHE A 154 -9.48 9.96 -1.20
N SER A 155 -8.56 9.02 -1.44
CA SER A 155 -7.98 8.81 -2.77
C SER A 155 -8.98 8.17 -3.72
N LEU A 156 -9.80 7.21 -3.28
CA LEU A 156 -10.88 6.66 -4.11
C LEU A 156 -11.86 7.75 -4.59
N CYS A 157 -12.29 8.62 -3.67
CA CYS A 157 -13.21 9.71 -3.97
C CYS A 157 -12.55 10.75 -4.88
N GLY A 158 -11.31 11.14 -4.58
CA GLY A 158 -10.57 12.13 -5.36
C GLY A 158 -10.30 11.66 -6.79
N LEU A 159 -9.89 10.41 -6.97
CA LEU A 159 -9.68 9.81 -8.29
C LEU A 159 -10.97 9.79 -9.10
N GLU A 160 -12.09 9.38 -8.48
CA GLU A 160 -13.38 9.29 -9.17
C GLU A 160 -13.94 10.69 -9.52
N CYS A 161 -13.79 11.68 -8.64
CA CYS A 161 -14.17 13.07 -8.93
C CYS A 161 -13.36 13.65 -10.10
N MET A 162 -12.04 13.43 -10.12
CA MET A 162 -11.19 13.87 -11.25
C MET A 162 -11.55 13.19 -12.57
N ARG A 163 -11.98 11.91 -12.52
CA ARG A 163 -12.45 11.16 -13.69
C ARG A 163 -13.79 11.68 -14.21
N LEU A 164 -14.74 11.99 -13.33
CA LEU A 164 -16.10 12.39 -13.70
C LEU A 164 -16.21 13.86 -14.14
N TYR A 165 -15.53 14.77 -13.45
CA TYR A 165 -15.71 16.21 -13.63
C TYR A 165 -14.57 16.89 -14.40
N GLU A 166 -13.48 16.16 -14.59
CA GLU A 166 -12.29 16.54 -15.35
C GLU A 166 -11.78 17.98 -15.10
N PRO A 167 -11.68 18.47 -13.84
CA PRO A 167 -11.21 19.83 -13.55
C PRO A 167 -9.81 20.10 -14.12
N GLN A 168 -8.96 19.08 -14.19
CA GLN A 168 -7.65 19.15 -14.81
C GLN A 168 -7.69 19.54 -16.29
N LYS A 169 -8.78 19.29 -17.02
CA LYS A 169 -8.88 19.70 -18.44
C LYS A 169 -9.25 21.18 -18.59
N LYS A 170 -9.65 21.85 -17.51
CA LYS A 170 -10.18 23.23 -17.51
C LYS A 170 -9.13 24.32 -17.24
N VAL A 171 -7.91 23.94 -16.86
CA VAL A 171 -6.79 24.89 -16.64
C VAL A 171 -5.98 25.13 -17.92
N GLU A 172 -5.25 26.23 -17.99
CA GLU A 172 -4.48 26.60 -19.18
C GLU A 172 -3.07 26.01 -19.17
N SER A 173 -2.46 25.81 -17.99
CA SER A 173 -1.09 25.29 -17.87
C SER A 173 -0.96 24.09 -16.94
N ASP A 174 0.12 23.32 -17.12
CA ASP A 174 0.39 22.12 -16.31
C ASP A 174 0.70 22.42 -14.84
N SER A 175 1.17 23.63 -14.54
CA SER A 175 1.50 24.09 -13.18
C SER A 175 0.35 24.86 -12.51
N GLU A 176 -0.73 25.16 -13.24
CA GLU A 176 -1.87 25.89 -12.71
C GLU A 176 -2.66 25.02 -11.73
N PRO A 177 -2.89 25.48 -10.48
CA PRO A 177 -3.68 24.75 -9.52
C PRO A 177 -5.17 24.75 -9.88
N PHE A 178 -5.83 23.59 -9.77
CA PHE A 178 -7.28 23.46 -9.81
C PHE A 178 -7.80 22.79 -8.55
N VAL A 179 -9.06 23.07 -8.21
CA VAL A 179 -9.78 22.37 -7.14
C VAL A 179 -10.39 21.09 -7.70
N VAL A 180 -10.28 19.98 -6.97
CA VAL A 180 -10.96 18.72 -7.34
C VAL A 180 -12.47 18.91 -7.17
N THR A 181 -13.16 19.15 -8.29
CA THR A 181 -14.60 19.44 -8.31
C THR A 181 -15.41 18.35 -7.61
N ASN A 182 -16.31 18.76 -6.73
CA ASN A 182 -17.21 17.91 -5.94
C ASN A 182 -16.54 16.97 -4.93
N LEU A 183 -15.23 17.06 -4.69
CA LEU A 183 -14.60 16.40 -3.54
C LEU A 183 -14.80 17.27 -2.28
N PRO A 184 -15.19 16.70 -1.12
CA PRO A 184 -15.27 17.44 0.13
C PRO A 184 -13.91 18.03 0.56
N GLY A 185 -13.93 19.30 0.98
CA GLY A 185 -12.71 20.07 1.29
C GLY A 185 -12.03 20.56 0.01
N ASP A 186 -11.65 21.84 -0.06
CA ASP A 186 -11.09 22.48 -1.26
C ASP A 186 -9.68 21.94 -1.62
N VAL A 187 -9.61 20.68 -2.02
CA VAL A 187 -8.37 19.97 -2.36
C VAL A 187 -7.85 20.50 -3.69
N LYS A 188 -6.65 21.08 -3.66
CA LYS A 188 -5.99 21.64 -4.84
C LYS A 188 -4.85 20.75 -5.32
N LEU A 189 -4.82 20.53 -6.63
CA LEU A 189 -3.77 19.81 -7.35
C LEU A 189 -3.38 20.57 -8.61
N THR A 190 -2.24 20.24 -9.20
CA THR A 190 -1.84 20.68 -10.55
C THR A 190 -1.83 19.49 -11.51
N ARG A 191 -1.84 19.73 -12.84
CA ARG A 191 -1.75 18.60 -13.80
C ARG A 191 -0.45 17.82 -13.62
N LYS A 192 0.62 18.50 -13.21
CA LYS A 192 1.89 17.88 -12.88
C LYS A 192 1.76 16.86 -11.76
N GLN A 193 0.82 17.00 -10.83
CA GLN A 193 0.64 16.09 -9.68
C GLN A 193 -0.32 14.92 -9.98
N LEU A 194 -0.85 14.82 -11.21
CA LEU A 194 -1.79 13.76 -11.56
C LEU A 194 -1.10 12.41 -11.68
N SER A 195 -1.83 11.37 -11.28
CA SER A 195 -1.40 9.99 -11.49
C SER A 195 -1.56 9.60 -12.96
N ASP A 196 -0.81 8.57 -13.37
CA ASP A 196 -0.99 7.91 -14.66
C ASP A 196 -2.41 7.32 -14.82
N PHE A 197 -3.16 7.14 -13.73
CA PHE A 197 -4.54 6.64 -13.77
C PHE A 197 -5.55 7.65 -14.33
N ILE A 198 -5.20 8.94 -14.33
CA ILE A 198 -6.12 10.02 -14.72
C ILE A 198 -5.62 10.77 -15.95
N ASP A 199 -4.32 10.76 -16.22
CA ASP A 199 -3.76 11.45 -17.36
C ASP A 199 -4.05 10.70 -18.68
N GLN A 200 -5.25 10.90 -19.21
CA GLN A 200 -5.74 10.33 -20.47
C GLN A 200 -4.89 10.73 -21.69
N ARG A 201 -3.97 11.70 -21.57
CA ARG A 201 -2.99 12.01 -22.63
C ARG A 201 -2.03 10.84 -22.89
N ILE A 202 -2.00 9.84 -22.00
CA ILE A 202 -1.11 8.70 -22.08
C ILE A 202 -1.52 7.70 -23.17
N GLY A 203 -2.81 7.54 -23.47
CA GLY A 203 -3.33 6.60 -24.48
C GLY A 203 -2.88 5.13 -24.29
N GLY A 204 -3.18 4.28 -25.27
CA GLY A 204 -2.67 2.90 -25.38
C GLY A 204 -3.24 1.86 -24.39
N ASP A 205 -2.66 0.66 -24.42
CA ASP A 205 -3.11 -0.54 -23.66
C ASP A 205 -3.32 -0.28 -22.17
N PHE A 206 -2.47 0.54 -21.54
CA PHE A 206 -2.60 0.87 -20.12
C PHE A 206 -3.85 1.70 -19.82
N THR A 207 -4.22 2.63 -20.70
CA THR A 207 -5.46 3.40 -20.54
C THR A 207 -6.68 2.49 -20.67
N GLN A 208 -6.64 1.55 -21.62
CA GLN A 208 -7.70 0.55 -21.82
C GLN A 208 -7.88 -0.34 -20.58
N LEU A 209 -6.78 -0.84 -20.01
CA LEU A 209 -6.79 -1.60 -18.75
C LEU A 209 -7.53 -0.84 -17.64
N LEU A 210 -7.29 0.45 -17.47
CA LEU A 210 -7.93 1.25 -16.41
C LEU A 210 -9.42 1.45 -16.63
N ILE A 211 -9.86 1.59 -17.88
CA ILE A 211 -11.28 1.64 -18.24
C ILE A 211 -11.96 0.33 -17.85
N GLU A 212 -11.33 -0.81 -18.14
CA GLU A 212 -11.83 -2.14 -17.81
C GLU A 212 -11.85 -2.40 -16.30
N CYS A 213 -10.80 -1.98 -15.59
CA CYS A 213 -10.73 -1.98 -14.14
C CYS A 213 -11.95 -1.25 -13.54
N LYS A 214 -12.20 -0.01 -13.98
CA LYS A 214 -13.35 0.77 -13.50
C LYS A 214 -14.68 0.13 -13.84
N ALA A 215 -14.84 -0.37 -15.06
CA ALA A 215 -16.07 -1.05 -15.47
C ALA A 215 -16.35 -2.29 -14.60
N SER A 216 -15.32 -3.08 -14.29
CA SER A 216 -15.44 -4.24 -13.40
C SER A 216 -15.75 -3.84 -11.94
N GLU A 217 -15.18 -2.72 -11.47
CA GLU A 217 -15.40 -2.17 -10.14
C GLU A 217 -16.86 -1.73 -9.93
N LEU A 218 -17.50 -1.18 -10.96
CA LEU A 218 -18.91 -0.77 -10.93
C LEU A 218 -19.89 -1.95 -10.95
N LYS A 219 -19.51 -3.08 -11.58
CA LYS A 219 -20.32 -4.30 -11.65
C LYS A 219 -20.14 -5.23 -10.45
N SER A 220 -19.01 -5.11 -9.75
CA SER A 220 -18.67 -5.95 -8.59
C SER A 220 -19.65 -5.73 -7.42
N TYR A 221 -19.70 -6.69 -6.50
CA TYR A 221 -20.63 -6.67 -5.37
C TYR A 221 -20.41 -5.49 -4.42
N GLY A 222 -19.16 -5.08 -4.26
CA GLY A 222 -18.77 -3.92 -3.46
C GLY A 222 -17.25 -3.81 -3.35
N VAL A 223 -16.80 -2.93 -2.46
CA VAL A 223 -15.39 -2.60 -2.27
C VAL A 223 -14.98 -2.83 -0.82
N VAL A 224 -13.89 -3.54 -0.59
CA VAL A 224 -13.23 -3.58 0.72
C VAL A 224 -12.12 -2.55 0.75
N VAL A 225 -12.12 -1.71 1.78
CA VAL A 225 -11.20 -0.59 1.92
C VAL A 225 -10.32 -0.82 3.14
N ASN A 226 -9.01 -0.88 2.92
CA ASN A 226 -8.04 -0.91 4.01
C ASN A 226 -7.94 0.51 4.57
N SER A 227 -8.88 0.87 5.44
CA SER A 227 -8.93 2.12 6.21
C SER A 227 -9.90 1.92 7.38
N PHE A 228 -10.03 2.90 8.26
CA PHE A 228 -11.01 2.91 9.35
C PHE A 228 -11.85 4.17 9.30
N TYR A 229 -13.09 4.08 9.79
CA TYR A 229 -14.09 5.15 9.62
C TYR A 229 -13.60 6.47 10.20
N GLU A 230 -13.06 6.45 11.40
CA GLU A 230 -12.68 7.66 12.11
C GLU A 230 -11.50 8.41 11.47
N LEU A 231 -10.69 7.74 10.64
CA LEU A 231 -9.61 8.38 9.89
C LEU A 231 -10.16 9.34 8.84
N GLU A 232 -11.24 8.95 8.16
CA GLU A 232 -11.73 9.60 6.95
C GLU A 232 -13.25 9.56 6.81
N ALA A 233 -13.98 9.72 7.92
CA ALA A 233 -15.44 9.58 8.02
C ALA A 233 -16.19 10.34 6.90
N THR A 234 -15.82 11.60 6.66
CA THR A 234 -16.36 12.43 5.57
C THR A 234 -16.29 11.73 4.21
N TYR A 235 -15.17 11.09 3.90
CA TYR A 235 -14.92 10.47 2.60
C TYR A 235 -15.52 9.06 2.54
N ALA A 236 -15.56 8.33 3.65
CA ALA A 236 -16.27 7.06 3.76
C ALA A 236 -17.77 7.24 3.49
N ASP A 237 -18.40 8.24 4.12
CA ASP A 237 -19.81 8.57 3.91
C ASP A 237 -20.06 9.13 2.50
N TYR A 238 -19.17 9.96 1.98
CA TYR A 238 -19.27 10.47 0.61
C TYR A 238 -19.21 9.32 -0.43
N PHE A 239 -18.29 8.38 -0.27
CA PHE A 239 -18.17 7.21 -1.16
C PHE A 239 -19.43 6.34 -1.15
N ARG A 240 -20.01 6.11 0.05
CA ARG A 240 -21.20 5.27 0.20
C ARG A 240 -22.47 5.98 -0.26
N ASN A 241 -22.72 7.18 0.26
CA ASN A 241 -24.01 7.83 0.16
C ASN A 241 -24.14 8.73 -1.06
N VAL A 242 -23.05 9.40 -1.47
CA VAL A 242 -23.08 10.33 -2.61
C VAL A 242 -22.65 9.63 -3.90
N MET A 243 -21.58 8.83 -3.86
CA MET A 243 -21.15 8.04 -5.03
C MET A 243 -21.94 6.73 -5.19
N GLY A 244 -22.79 6.36 -4.23
CA GLY A 244 -23.64 5.17 -4.30
C GLY A 244 -22.85 3.85 -4.30
N ARG A 245 -21.65 3.82 -3.71
CA ARG A 245 -20.77 2.65 -3.72
C ARG A 245 -21.02 1.79 -2.48
N LYS A 246 -21.24 0.50 -2.68
CA LYS A 246 -21.25 -0.47 -1.56
C LYS A 246 -19.81 -0.72 -1.11
N ALA A 247 -19.49 -0.40 0.14
CA ALA A 247 -18.12 -0.51 0.64
C ALA A 247 -18.04 -0.79 2.14
N TRP A 248 -17.00 -1.50 2.56
CA TRP A 248 -16.67 -1.81 3.96
C TRP A 248 -15.27 -1.35 4.30
N HIS A 249 -15.12 -0.69 5.44
CA HIS A 249 -13.82 -0.29 5.95
C HIS A 249 -13.37 -1.32 6.98
N ILE A 250 -12.26 -2.00 6.72
CA ILE A 250 -11.84 -3.15 7.53
C ILE A 250 -10.39 -3.02 8.02
N GLY A 251 -9.80 -1.85 7.80
CA GLY A 251 -8.41 -1.57 8.15
C GLY A 251 -8.26 -0.89 9.52
N PRO A 252 -7.00 -0.58 9.91
CA PRO A 252 -5.78 -0.90 9.19
C PRO A 252 -5.46 -2.40 9.30
N VAL A 253 -5.44 -3.11 8.17
CA VAL A 253 -5.35 -4.59 8.19
C VAL A 253 -4.05 -5.08 8.79
N SER A 254 -2.97 -4.28 8.72
CA SER A 254 -1.67 -4.58 9.32
C SER A 254 -1.72 -4.82 10.84
N GLN A 255 -2.73 -4.27 11.53
CA GLN A 255 -2.90 -4.42 12.98
C GLN A 255 -3.33 -5.84 13.41
N CYS A 256 -3.58 -6.75 12.46
CA CYS A 256 -3.71 -8.19 12.76
C CYS A 256 -2.38 -8.85 13.17
N ASN A 257 -1.25 -8.16 12.99
CA ASN A 257 0.09 -8.63 13.39
C ASN A 257 0.49 -7.92 14.69
N ARG A 258 0.35 -8.62 15.81
CA ARG A 258 0.54 -8.05 17.15
C ARG A 258 1.88 -8.44 17.76
N GLY A 259 2.33 -9.67 17.47
CA GLY A 259 3.60 -10.18 17.98
C GLY A 259 4.80 -9.51 17.30
N THR A 260 5.90 -9.42 18.04
CA THR A 260 7.18 -8.89 17.52
C THR A 260 7.62 -9.63 16.26
N GLU A 261 7.65 -10.96 16.32
CA GLU A 261 8.02 -11.84 15.21
C GLU A 261 7.10 -11.66 13.99
N GLU A 262 5.78 -11.54 14.21
CA GLU A 262 4.81 -11.30 13.13
C GLU A 262 5.03 -9.96 12.42
N LYS A 263 5.41 -8.92 13.19
CA LYS A 263 5.72 -7.59 12.64
C LYS A 263 7.06 -7.57 11.91
N ALA A 264 8.04 -8.35 12.37
CA ALA A 264 9.36 -8.46 11.75
C ALA A 264 9.28 -9.12 10.37
N GLU A 265 8.51 -10.21 10.29
CA GLU A 265 8.37 -11.02 9.09
C GLU A 265 7.26 -10.54 8.14
N ARG A 266 6.59 -9.43 8.47
CA ARG A 266 5.55 -8.89 7.60
C ARG A 266 6.15 -8.38 6.29
N GLY A 267 5.79 -9.04 5.20
CA GLY A 267 6.23 -8.68 3.86
C GLY A 267 7.33 -9.61 3.36
N ASN A 268 8.56 -9.12 3.27
CA ASN A 268 9.70 -9.90 2.81
C ASN A 268 10.70 -10.14 3.95
N GLU A 269 11.66 -11.03 3.76
CA GLU A 269 12.72 -11.30 4.72
C GLU A 269 13.57 -10.04 4.96
N ALA A 270 13.69 -9.65 6.24
CA ALA A 270 14.46 -8.49 6.64
C ALA A 270 15.95 -8.66 6.27
N SER A 271 16.54 -7.59 5.74
CA SER A 271 17.96 -7.56 5.35
C SER A 271 18.89 -7.16 6.50
N ILE A 272 18.35 -7.05 7.71
CA ILE A 272 19.05 -6.81 8.96
C ILE A 272 18.44 -7.73 10.01
N ASP A 273 19.28 -8.20 10.94
CA ASP A 273 18.78 -8.91 12.11
C ASP A 273 17.86 -7.99 12.93
N GLU A 274 16.69 -8.50 13.27
CA GLU A 274 15.68 -7.73 13.99
C GLU A 274 16.22 -7.22 15.34
N GLN A 275 16.96 -8.06 16.05
CA GLN A 275 17.51 -7.73 17.36
C GLN A 275 18.62 -6.68 17.23
N GLU A 276 19.42 -6.71 16.17
CA GLU A 276 20.40 -5.66 15.89
C GLU A 276 19.72 -4.30 15.64
N CYS A 277 18.66 -4.27 14.83
CA CYS A 277 17.90 -3.06 14.55
C CYS A 277 17.27 -2.47 15.82
N LEU A 278 16.61 -3.32 16.63
CA LEU A 278 16.00 -2.91 17.90
C LEU A 278 17.04 -2.43 18.90
N LYS A 279 18.16 -3.15 19.10
CA LYS A 279 19.25 -2.71 19.99
C LYS A 279 19.78 -1.33 19.62
N TRP A 280 19.89 -1.03 18.31
CA TRP A 280 20.31 0.29 17.87
C TRP A 280 19.29 1.36 18.26
N LEU A 281 17.98 1.08 18.11
CA LEU A 281 16.89 1.98 18.47
C LEU A 281 16.76 2.18 20.00
N ASP A 282 16.93 1.12 20.79
CA ASP A 282 16.92 1.14 22.26
C ASP A 282 18.01 2.07 22.83
N SER A 283 19.12 2.24 22.10
CA SER A 283 20.19 3.16 22.49
C SER A 283 19.86 4.65 22.29
N LYS A 284 18.71 4.98 21.68
CA LYS A 284 18.34 6.36 21.29
C LYS A 284 17.33 6.95 22.26
N LYS A 285 17.22 8.28 22.23
CA LYS A 285 16.22 8.98 23.03
C LYS A 285 14.83 8.80 22.40
N PRO A 286 13.74 8.85 23.19
CA PRO A 286 12.40 8.87 22.64
C PRO A 286 12.23 9.98 21.60
N LYS A 287 11.60 9.65 20.46
CA LYS A 287 11.30 10.57 19.37
C LYS A 287 12.52 11.33 18.80
N SER A 288 13.72 10.73 18.85
CA SER A 288 14.95 11.33 18.29
C SER A 288 15.39 10.79 16.93
N VAL A 289 14.76 9.72 16.43
CA VAL A 289 15.13 9.05 15.19
C VAL A 289 14.12 9.35 14.08
N VAL A 290 14.62 9.66 12.89
CA VAL A 290 13.83 9.74 11.66
C VAL A 290 13.97 8.43 10.89
N TYR A 291 12.84 7.80 10.59
CA TYR A 291 12.82 6.66 9.69
C TYR A 291 12.63 7.14 8.25
N VAL A 292 13.42 6.64 7.31
CA VAL A 292 13.38 7.02 5.89
C VAL A 292 13.21 5.77 5.05
N SER A 293 12.05 5.61 4.42
CA SER A 293 11.74 4.47 3.56
C SER A 293 10.75 4.85 2.47
N PHE A 294 11.06 4.48 1.23
CA PHE A 294 10.24 4.79 0.06
C PHE A 294 9.59 3.54 -0.56
N GLY A 295 9.55 2.42 0.18
CA GLY A 295 9.05 1.14 -0.30
C GLY A 295 9.97 0.44 -1.30
N SER A 296 9.65 -0.81 -1.65
CA SER A 296 10.49 -1.62 -2.54
C SER A 296 10.40 -1.20 -4.01
N THR A 297 9.23 -0.73 -4.46
CA THR A 297 8.96 -0.38 -5.86
C THR A 297 9.64 0.91 -6.32
N THR A 298 10.19 1.70 -5.38
CA THR A 298 10.87 2.96 -5.69
C THR A 298 12.32 2.72 -6.09
N ASN A 299 12.74 3.34 -7.19
CA ASN A 299 14.13 3.32 -7.63
C ASN A 299 14.66 4.74 -7.87
N PHE A 300 15.49 5.24 -6.95
CA PHE A 300 16.13 6.55 -7.08
C PHE A 300 17.43 6.45 -7.88
N ALA A 301 17.70 7.47 -8.70
CA ALA A 301 19.01 7.64 -9.32
C ALA A 301 20.09 7.91 -8.24
N ALA A 302 21.33 7.50 -8.50
CA ALA A 302 22.47 7.71 -7.60
C ALA A 302 22.60 9.17 -7.14
N ALA A 303 22.38 10.12 -8.04
CA ALA A 303 22.42 11.55 -7.72
C ALA A 303 21.37 11.96 -6.67
N GLN A 304 20.17 11.39 -6.69
CA GLN A 304 19.13 11.70 -5.69
C GLN A 304 19.43 11.03 -4.34
N LEU A 305 19.96 9.80 -4.35
CA LEU A 305 20.42 9.13 -3.13
C LEU A 305 21.55 9.93 -2.46
N MET A 306 22.47 10.49 -3.26
CA MET A 306 23.54 11.39 -2.76
C MET A 306 22.95 12.62 -2.04
N GLU A 307 21.97 13.30 -2.65
CA GLU A 307 21.31 14.44 -1.99
C GLU A 307 20.58 14.04 -0.71
N ILE A 308 19.94 12.86 -0.67
CA ILE A 308 19.32 12.32 0.54
C ILE A 308 20.37 12.10 1.64
N ALA A 309 21.48 11.43 1.32
CA ALA A 309 22.57 11.21 2.27
C ALA A 309 23.09 12.53 2.85
N MET A 310 23.41 13.49 1.98
CA MET A 310 23.94 14.80 2.40
C MET A 310 22.91 15.64 3.17
N GLY A 311 21.63 15.54 2.81
CA GLY A 311 20.53 16.20 3.52
C GLY A 311 20.32 15.63 4.93
N LEU A 312 20.38 14.31 5.07
CA LEU A 312 20.30 13.62 6.36
C LEU A 312 21.49 13.96 7.26
N GLU A 313 22.72 13.90 6.75
CA GLU A 313 23.92 14.31 7.48
C GLU A 313 23.82 15.77 7.95
N ALA A 314 23.46 16.70 7.04
CA ALA A 314 23.32 18.11 7.36
C ALA A 314 22.16 18.41 8.32
N SER A 315 21.17 17.51 8.42
CA SER A 315 20.04 17.68 9.34
C SER A 315 20.48 17.58 10.81
N GLY A 316 21.56 16.83 11.08
CA GLY A 316 22.02 16.50 12.42
C GLY A 316 21.10 15.55 13.19
N GLN A 317 19.99 15.10 12.59
CA GLN A 317 19.07 14.13 13.19
C GLN A 317 19.64 12.72 13.11
N GLN A 318 19.26 11.88 14.07
CA GLN A 318 19.53 10.45 13.97
C GLN A 318 18.57 9.81 12.97
N PHE A 319 19.00 8.81 12.22
CA PHE A 319 18.15 8.21 11.20
C PHE A 319 18.36 6.72 11.01
N ILE A 320 17.29 6.05 10.58
CA ILE A 320 17.37 4.76 9.88
C ILE A 320 16.94 5.02 8.45
N TRP A 321 17.79 4.68 7.49
CA TRP A 321 17.51 4.87 6.07
C TRP A 321 17.53 3.53 5.32
N VAL A 322 16.39 3.17 4.77
CA VAL A 322 16.23 1.96 3.95
C VAL A 322 16.49 2.31 2.49
N VAL A 323 17.42 1.58 1.88
CA VAL A 323 17.78 1.70 0.47
C VAL A 323 17.61 0.36 -0.23
N ARG A 324 17.19 0.41 -1.51
CA ARG A 324 17.02 -0.80 -2.31
C ARG A 324 18.37 -1.48 -2.53
N LYS A 325 18.44 -2.79 -2.31
CA LYS A 325 19.64 -3.59 -2.57
C LYS A 325 19.91 -3.69 -4.08
N LYS A 326 21.11 -3.31 -4.53
CA LYS A 326 21.55 -3.55 -5.92
C LYS A 326 21.79 -5.06 -6.14
N LYS A 327 21.44 -5.56 -7.34
CA LYS A 327 21.63 -6.98 -7.71
C LYS A 327 23.12 -7.36 -7.86
N ASN A 328 23.98 -6.43 -8.28
CA ASN A 328 25.41 -6.66 -8.45
C ASN A 328 26.21 -6.05 -7.30
N LYS A 329 26.85 -6.91 -6.49
CA LYS A 329 27.70 -6.50 -5.35
C LYS A 329 29.03 -5.83 -5.76
N GLU A 330 29.40 -5.91 -7.03
CA GLU A 330 30.69 -5.42 -7.56
C GLU A 330 30.65 -3.96 -8.04
N GLU A 331 29.46 -3.35 -8.13
CA GLU A 331 29.36 -1.92 -8.46
C GLU A 331 29.75 -1.06 -7.25
N LYS A 332 30.64 -0.09 -7.48
CA LYS A 332 30.93 0.94 -6.48
C LYS A 332 29.64 1.65 -6.05
N GLU A 333 29.48 1.85 -4.75
CA GLU A 333 28.41 2.69 -4.18
C GLU A 333 28.73 4.17 -4.38
N ASP A 334 28.69 4.62 -5.64
CA ASP A 334 28.91 5.99 -6.07
C ASP A 334 27.79 6.98 -5.65
N TRP A 335 26.78 6.47 -4.95
CA TRP A 335 25.62 7.21 -4.46
C TRP A 335 25.77 7.70 -3.01
N LEU A 336 26.84 7.33 -2.30
CA LEU A 336 27.16 7.81 -0.96
C LEU A 336 28.37 8.77 -0.96
N PRO A 337 28.38 9.81 -0.10
CA PRO A 337 29.57 10.61 0.12
C PRO A 337 30.72 9.76 0.67
N GLU A 338 31.95 10.13 0.33
CA GLU A 338 33.13 9.42 0.85
C GLU A 338 33.19 9.45 2.38
N GLY A 339 33.34 8.26 2.98
CA GLY A 339 33.38 8.06 4.42
C GLY A 339 32.04 8.28 5.15
N PHE A 340 30.91 8.35 4.44
CA PHE A 340 29.60 8.64 5.02
C PHE A 340 29.22 7.73 6.19
N GLU A 341 29.29 6.40 6.01
CA GLU A 341 28.91 5.45 7.07
C GLU A 341 29.78 5.60 8.32
N LYS A 342 31.09 5.81 8.14
CA LYS A 342 32.01 6.07 9.26
C LYS A 342 31.67 7.39 9.98
N LYS A 343 31.33 8.45 9.25
CA LYS A 343 30.91 9.73 9.85
C LYS A 343 29.60 9.58 10.62
N MET A 344 28.69 8.74 10.12
CA MET A 344 27.36 8.53 10.68
C MET A 344 27.32 7.41 11.72
N GLU A 345 28.46 6.80 12.08
CA GLU A 345 28.54 5.77 13.12
C GLU A 345 27.87 6.26 14.42
N GLY A 346 26.97 5.43 14.96
CA GLY A 346 26.16 5.75 16.15
C GLY A 346 25.00 6.74 15.94
N LYS A 347 24.91 7.44 14.80
CA LYS A 347 23.84 8.41 14.47
C LYS A 347 22.92 7.98 13.34
N GLY A 348 23.46 7.31 12.33
CA GLY A 348 22.74 6.82 11.17
C GLY A 348 22.92 5.31 11.00
N LEU A 349 21.85 4.62 10.59
CA LEU A 349 21.85 3.22 10.21
C LEU A 349 21.27 3.07 8.80
N ILE A 350 22.02 2.43 7.88
CA ILE A 350 21.55 2.17 6.51
C ILE A 350 21.17 0.69 6.40
N ILE A 351 19.93 0.41 6.01
CA ILE A 351 19.44 -0.96 5.74
C ILE A 351 19.35 -1.14 4.22
N ARG A 352 20.13 -2.08 3.66
CA ARG A 352 20.15 -2.37 2.22
C ARG A 352 19.24 -3.56 1.90
N GLY A 353 18.01 -3.28 1.47
CA GLY A 353 17.00 -4.28 1.13
C GLY A 353 15.69 -4.04 1.86
N TRP A 354 15.17 -5.09 2.52
CA TRP A 354 13.93 -5.01 3.29
C TRP A 354 14.22 -4.67 4.75
N ALA A 355 13.35 -3.90 5.39
CA ALA A 355 13.44 -3.55 6.80
C ALA A 355 12.18 -4.02 7.54
N PRO A 356 12.27 -4.37 8.83
CA PRO A 356 11.11 -4.67 9.66
C PRO A 356 10.35 -3.37 9.98
N GLN A 357 9.72 -2.78 8.96
CA GLN A 357 9.20 -1.42 8.97
C GLN A 357 8.18 -1.16 10.08
N MET A 358 7.28 -2.11 10.32
CA MET A 358 6.30 -2.00 11.42
C MET A 358 6.99 -1.94 12.79
N LEU A 359 8.02 -2.76 13.03
CA LEU A 359 8.77 -2.73 14.29
C LEU A 359 9.51 -1.41 14.48
N ILE A 360 10.15 -0.90 13.41
CA ILE A 360 10.85 0.37 13.47
C ILE A 360 9.88 1.51 13.79
N LEU A 361 8.76 1.61 13.08
CA LEU A 361 7.78 2.67 13.28
C LEU A 361 7.12 2.62 14.66
N ASP A 362 6.83 1.43 15.18
CA ASP A 362 6.23 1.24 16.52
C ASP A 362 7.20 1.58 17.66
N HIS A 363 8.51 1.71 17.40
CA HIS A 363 9.51 1.97 18.41
C HIS A 363 9.45 3.40 18.98
N GLU A 364 9.63 3.56 20.30
CA GLU A 364 9.50 4.85 20.97
C GLU A 364 10.50 5.92 20.49
N ALA A 365 11.69 5.48 20.08
CA ALA A 365 12.75 6.33 19.53
C ALA A 365 12.35 7.02 18.20
N VAL A 366 11.43 6.45 17.43
CA VAL A 366 11.04 7.02 16.12
C VAL A 366 10.10 8.21 16.30
N GLY A 367 10.56 9.37 15.84
CA GLY A 367 9.90 10.67 15.98
C GLY A 367 9.34 11.25 14.68
N GLY A 368 9.73 10.71 13.53
CA GLY A 368 9.26 11.15 12.21
C GLY A 368 9.51 10.11 11.13
N PHE A 369 8.69 10.12 10.08
CA PHE A 369 8.77 9.17 8.96
C PHE A 369 8.83 9.90 7.61
N VAL A 370 9.92 9.77 6.88
CA VAL A 370 10.01 10.21 5.48
C VAL A 370 9.52 9.09 4.59
N THR A 371 8.44 9.35 3.84
CA THR A 371 7.75 8.34 3.05
C THR A 371 7.30 8.84 1.69
N HIS A 372 7.22 7.92 0.74
CA HIS A 372 6.63 8.15 -0.58
C HIS A 372 5.10 8.33 -0.58
N CYS A 373 4.44 8.22 0.58
CA CYS A 373 2.99 8.35 0.72
C CYS A 373 2.17 7.27 0.00
N GLY A 374 2.75 6.10 -0.30
CA GLY A 374 1.94 4.92 -0.63
C GLY A 374 1.06 4.56 0.56
N TRP A 375 -0.18 4.15 0.30
CA TRP A 375 -1.20 4.05 1.35
C TRP A 375 -0.84 3.10 2.50
N ASN A 376 -0.17 1.98 2.23
CA ASN A 376 0.33 1.09 3.29
C ASN A 376 1.28 1.81 4.25
N SER A 377 2.25 2.56 3.72
CA SER A 377 3.19 3.34 4.53
C SER A 377 2.49 4.47 5.26
N THR A 378 1.52 5.14 4.62
CA THR A 378 0.71 6.17 5.28
C THR A 378 -0.05 5.58 6.47
N LEU A 379 -0.71 4.42 6.31
CA LEU A 379 -1.42 3.75 7.39
C LEU A 379 -0.47 3.27 8.49
N GLU A 380 0.69 2.72 8.17
CA GLU A 380 1.68 2.32 9.17
C GLU A 380 2.19 3.51 9.99
N GLY A 381 2.44 4.66 9.33
CA GLY A 381 2.78 5.91 10.01
C GLY A 381 1.66 6.42 10.92
N VAL A 382 0.41 6.37 10.45
CA VAL A 382 -0.78 6.72 11.23
C VAL A 382 -0.93 5.79 12.44
N THR A 383 -0.84 4.47 12.25
CA THR A 383 -1.04 3.47 13.31
C THR A 383 0.04 3.55 14.38
N ALA A 384 1.29 3.86 14.00
CA ALA A 384 2.40 4.06 14.92
C ALA A 384 2.35 5.43 15.62
N GLY A 385 1.48 6.34 15.16
CA GLY A 385 1.38 7.70 15.68
C GLY A 385 2.59 8.56 15.36
N VAL A 386 3.18 8.37 14.18
CA VAL A 386 4.41 9.05 13.73
C VAL A 386 4.06 10.07 12.64
N PRO A 387 4.47 11.35 12.79
CA PRO A 387 4.22 12.36 11.77
C PRO A 387 5.13 12.16 10.55
N MET A 388 4.67 12.61 9.38
CA MET A 388 5.28 12.24 8.10
C MET A 388 5.89 13.41 7.33
N VAL A 389 7.10 13.23 6.79
CA VAL A 389 7.57 14.00 5.63
C VAL A 389 7.07 13.28 4.38
N THR A 390 6.25 13.99 3.63
CA THR A 390 5.57 13.50 2.44
C THR A 390 6.41 13.76 1.19
N TRP A 391 6.68 12.69 0.44
CA TRP A 391 7.50 12.69 -0.76
C TRP A 391 6.83 11.85 -1.86
N PRO A 392 5.66 12.25 -2.37
CA PRO A 392 4.94 11.48 -3.37
C PRO A 392 5.74 11.34 -4.68
N LEU A 393 5.63 10.18 -5.31
CA LEU A 393 6.37 9.81 -6.52
C LEU A 393 5.46 9.47 -7.71
N SER A 394 4.43 8.64 -7.49
CA SER A 394 3.55 8.12 -8.53
C SER A 394 2.18 7.68 -7.96
N ALA A 395 1.36 7.01 -8.79
CA ALA A 395 0.07 6.46 -8.39
C ALA A 395 -0.81 7.51 -7.68
N GLU A 396 -1.54 7.13 -6.65
CA GLU A 396 -2.40 8.02 -5.87
C GLU A 396 -1.67 8.81 -4.76
N GLN A 397 -0.34 8.76 -4.71
CA GLN A 397 0.46 9.28 -3.60
C GLN A 397 0.32 10.79 -3.39
N PHE A 398 0.05 11.57 -4.45
CA PHE A 398 -0.21 13.01 -4.32
C PHE A 398 -1.55 13.31 -3.64
N LEU A 399 -2.57 12.46 -3.83
CA LEU A 399 -3.79 12.55 -3.04
C LEU A 399 -3.53 12.15 -1.59
N ASN A 400 -2.77 11.07 -1.37
CA ASN A 400 -2.39 10.67 -0.01
C ASN A 400 -1.57 11.76 0.71
N GLU A 401 -0.67 12.47 0.01
CA GLU A 401 0.04 13.65 0.53
C GLU A 401 -0.97 14.72 0.98
N LYS A 402 -1.94 15.07 0.13
CA LYS A 402 -2.98 16.05 0.44
C LYS A 402 -3.79 15.65 1.66
N PHE A 403 -4.14 14.37 1.76
CA PHE A 403 -4.82 13.84 2.92
C PHE A 403 -3.99 14.00 4.20
N VAL A 404 -2.71 13.60 4.17
CA VAL A 404 -1.81 13.69 5.32
C VAL A 404 -1.54 15.13 5.76
N THR A 405 -1.35 16.04 4.81
CA THR A 405 -0.89 17.41 5.06
C THR A 405 -2.03 18.39 5.31
N ASP A 406 -3.08 18.36 4.47
CA ASP A 406 -4.15 19.35 4.47
C ASP A 406 -5.34 18.90 5.35
N VAL A 407 -5.66 17.60 5.33
CA VAL A 407 -6.80 17.03 6.09
C VAL A 407 -6.39 16.60 7.49
N LEU A 408 -5.48 15.62 7.61
CA LEU A 408 -5.05 15.07 8.91
C LEU A 408 -4.12 16.04 9.67
N LYS A 409 -3.39 16.88 8.93
CA LYS A 409 -2.41 17.85 9.47
C LYS A 409 -1.35 17.16 10.36
N ILE A 410 -0.86 16.01 9.90
CA ILE A 410 0.20 15.23 10.57
C ILE A 410 1.48 15.12 9.73
N GLY A 411 1.60 15.91 8.67
CA GLY A 411 2.79 15.86 7.83
C GLY A 411 3.18 17.17 7.17
N ILE A 412 4.35 17.15 6.57
CA ILE A 412 4.97 18.27 5.85
C ILE A 412 5.40 17.78 4.47
N VAL A 413 5.20 18.62 3.46
CA VAL A 413 5.68 18.36 2.10
C VAL A 413 7.19 18.53 2.04
N VAL A 414 7.88 17.59 1.38
CA VAL A 414 9.28 17.80 1.00
C VAL A 414 9.42 18.84 -0.12
N GLY A 415 8.32 19.23 -0.77
CA GLY A 415 8.31 20.29 -1.78
C GLY A 415 8.30 19.78 -3.24
N ILE A 416 7.84 18.54 -3.48
CA ILE A 416 7.64 18.03 -4.83
C ILE A 416 6.28 18.49 -5.36
N GLN A 417 6.32 19.16 -6.52
CA GLN A 417 5.12 19.68 -7.18
C GLN A 417 4.77 18.93 -8.46
N GLN A 418 5.42 17.80 -8.75
CA GLN A 418 5.19 17.01 -9.96
C GLN A 418 5.25 15.52 -9.65
N SER A 419 4.13 14.84 -9.92
CA SER A 419 4.02 13.41 -10.16
C SER A 419 4.88 13.07 -11.36
N VAL A 420 5.77 12.11 -11.16
CA VAL A 420 6.72 11.81 -12.20
C VAL A 420 6.36 10.54 -12.92
N LYS A 421 6.15 10.72 -14.22
CA LYS A 421 6.30 9.69 -15.23
C LYS A 421 7.77 9.30 -15.38
N MET A 422 8.38 8.75 -14.32
CA MET A 422 9.68 8.04 -14.36
C MET A 422 11.00 8.79 -14.04
N LEU A 423 11.02 9.87 -13.23
CA LEU A 423 12.24 10.50 -12.68
C LEU A 423 11.88 11.33 -11.43
N GLY A 424 11.86 10.75 -10.22
CA GLY A 424 11.58 11.53 -9.01
C GLY A 424 12.23 12.92 -9.07
N ASN A 425 11.44 13.98 -8.91
CA ASN A 425 11.94 15.35 -9.02
C ASN A 425 13.21 15.45 -8.20
N PHE A 426 14.26 16.00 -8.78
CA PHE A 426 15.52 16.13 -8.06
C PHE A 426 15.31 17.07 -6.87
N VAL A 427 15.28 16.51 -5.66
CA VAL A 427 15.15 17.25 -4.41
C VAL A 427 16.55 17.47 -3.87
N LYS A 428 16.92 18.75 -3.76
CA LYS A 428 18.21 19.16 -3.20
C LYS A 428 18.30 18.86 -1.70
N ARG A 429 19.50 18.54 -1.22
CA ARG A 429 19.83 18.28 0.19
C ARG A 429 19.34 19.35 1.14
N GLU A 430 19.34 20.64 0.77
CA GLU A 430 18.88 21.73 1.65
C GLU A 430 17.38 21.61 1.95
N THR A 431 16.61 21.19 0.95
CA THR A 431 15.18 20.95 1.09
C THR A 431 14.92 19.74 1.99
N ILE A 432 15.69 18.66 1.80
CA ILE A 432 15.61 17.45 2.62
C ILE A 432 15.97 17.77 4.08
N GLN A 433 17.09 18.46 4.27
CA GLN A 433 17.56 18.94 5.58
C GLN A 433 16.47 19.75 6.28
N LYS A 434 15.85 20.71 5.58
CA LYS A 434 14.79 21.56 6.13
C LYS A 434 13.58 20.72 6.53
N ALA A 435 13.09 19.84 5.67
CA ALA A 435 11.92 19.01 5.95
C ALA A 435 12.14 18.08 7.15
N VAL A 436 13.33 17.46 7.22
CA VAL A 436 13.74 16.58 8.32
C VAL A 436 13.88 17.35 9.65
N LYS A 437 14.45 18.56 9.63
CA LYS A 437 14.50 19.41 10.82
C LYS A 437 13.11 19.85 11.27
N GLU A 438 12.26 20.25 10.33
CA GLU A 438 10.91 20.76 10.61
C GLU A 438 10.00 19.68 11.22
N ILE A 439 10.01 18.45 10.69
CA ILE A 439 9.16 17.37 11.24
C ILE A 439 9.59 16.96 12.67
N MET A 440 10.89 17.07 12.98
CA MET A 440 11.43 16.68 14.27
C MET A 440 11.31 17.80 15.32
N ALA A 441 11.69 19.02 14.95
CA ALA A 441 11.91 20.12 15.88
C ALA A 441 11.34 21.48 15.41
N GLY A 442 10.57 21.51 14.32
CA GLY A 442 9.86 22.72 13.87
C GLY A 442 8.71 23.12 14.79
N ASP A 443 8.17 24.32 14.60
CA ASP A 443 7.17 24.92 15.49
C ASP A 443 5.90 24.06 15.61
N ARG A 444 5.52 23.38 14.53
CA ARG A 444 4.33 22.50 14.48
C ARG A 444 4.62 21.04 14.85
N ALA A 445 5.88 20.67 15.09
CA ALA A 445 6.28 19.28 15.30
C ALA A 445 5.57 18.62 16.48
N HIS A 446 5.43 19.35 17.59
CA HIS A 446 4.72 18.85 18.77
C HIS A 446 3.22 18.61 18.50
N GLU A 447 2.55 19.55 17.83
CA GLU A 447 1.12 19.42 17.49
C GLU A 447 0.88 18.25 16.55
N MET A 448 1.71 18.09 15.51
CA MET A 448 1.62 16.97 14.58
C MET A 448 1.81 15.63 15.28
N ARG A 449 2.78 15.51 16.20
CA ARG A 449 2.97 14.30 17.02
C ARG A 449 1.75 13.99 17.88
N LYS A 450 1.15 15.00 18.52
CA LYS A 450 -0.07 14.82 19.34
C LYS A 450 -1.23 14.29 18.49
N LYS A 451 -1.44 14.86 17.31
CA LYS A 451 -2.48 14.43 16.36
C LYS A 451 -2.23 13.02 15.83
N ALA A 452 -1.00 12.74 15.39
CA ALA A 452 -0.62 11.42 14.91
C ALA A 452 -0.86 10.35 15.99
N LYS A 453 -0.44 10.62 17.24
CA LYS A 453 -0.69 9.72 18.37
C LYS A 453 -2.18 9.43 18.57
N ALA A 454 -3.03 10.45 18.56
CA ALA A 454 -4.48 10.26 18.72
C ALA A 454 -5.06 9.41 17.58
N LEU A 455 -4.65 9.64 16.32
CA LEU A 455 -5.07 8.82 15.20
C LEU A 455 -4.57 7.37 15.32
N GLY A 456 -3.36 7.15 15.85
CA GLY A 456 -2.83 5.82 16.12
C GLY A 456 -3.61 5.06 17.21
N GLU A 457 -4.10 5.77 18.23
CA GLU A 457 -5.00 5.20 19.25
C GLU A 457 -6.36 4.81 18.62
N MET A 458 -6.94 5.67 17.79
CA MET A 458 -8.19 5.39 17.07
C MET A 458 -8.04 4.19 16.12
N ALA A 459 -6.91 4.10 15.41
CA ALA A 459 -6.59 2.98 14.53
C ALA A 459 -6.60 1.64 15.27
N LYS A 460 -6.06 1.60 16.50
CA LYS A 460 -6.07 0.40 17.35
C LYS A 460 -7.49 0.07 17.79
N THR A 461 -8.25 1.05 18.27
CA THR A 461 -9.63 0.86 18.70
C THR A 461 -10.53 0.38 17.56
N ALA A 462 -10.34 0.86 16.33
CA ALA A 462 -11.17 0.51 15.19
C ALA A 462 -11.16 -1.01 14.87
N VAL A 463 -10.03 -1.69 15.07
CA VAL A 463 -9.88 -3.13 14.78
C VAL A 463 -10.13 -4.02 16.01
N GLU A 464 -10.25 -3.45 17.20
CA GLU A 464 -10.63 -4.18 18.41
C GLU A 464 -12.11 -4.53 18.43
N LYS A 465 -12.51 -5.48 19.29
CA LYS A 465 -13.92 -5.90 19.40
C LYS A 465 -14.81 -4.72 19.75
N GLY A 466 -15.75 -4.40 18.87
CA GLY A 466 -16.66 -3.26 19.00
C GLY A 466 -16.19 -1.98 18.29
N GLY A 467 -14.97 -1.98 17.72
CA GLY A 467 -14.50 -0.92 16.83
C GLY A 467 -15.20 -0.91 15.48
N SER A 468 -15.07 0.21 14.75
CA SER A 468 -15.77 0.41 13.47
C SER A 468 -15.39 -0.67 12.44
N SER A 469 -14.09 -0.88 12.22
CA SER A 469 -13.58 -1.85 11.24
C SER A 469 -13.87 -3.30 11.63
N TYR A 470 -13.82 -3.61 12.92
CA TYR A 470 -14.23 -4.93 13.43
C TYR A 470 -15.71 -5.22 13.14
N THR A 471 -16.55 -4.19 13.31
CA THR A 471 -18.00 -4.27 13.08
C THR A 471 -18.29 -4.41 11.60
N ASP A 472 -17.73 -3.54 10.75
CA ASP A 472 -17.90 -3.58 9.29
C ASP A 472 -17.44 -4.91 8.68
N LEU A 473 -16.34 -5.49 9.17
CA LEU A 473 -15.89 -6.84 8.77
C LEU A 473 -16.91 -7.92 9.20
N GLY A 474 -17.46 -7.80 10.41
CA GLY A 474 -18.51 -8.71 10.90
C GLY A 474 -19.78 -8.63 10.05
N ASP A 475 -20.22 -7.42 9.72
CA ASP A 475 -21.40 -7.16 8.89
C ASP A 475 -21.20 -7.71 7.47
N LEU A 476 -20.01 -7.52 6.90
CA LEU A 476 -19.66 -8.10 5.61
C LEU A 476 -19.72 -9.64 5.63
N ILE A 477 -19.12 -10.28 6.63
CA ILE A 477 -19.15 -11.74 6.77
C ILE A 477 -20.60 -12.24 6.92
N ALA A 478 -21.40 -11.60 7.78
CA ALA A 478 -22.79 -11.97 7.99
C ALA A 478 -23.62 -11.83 6.71
N GLU A 479 -23.41 -10.75 5.95
CA GLU A 479 -24.08 -10.50 4.68
C GLU A 479 -23.74 -11.58 3.63
N LEU A 480 -22.47 -11.93 3.49
CA LEU A 480 -22.03 -12.99 2.57
C LEU A 480 -22.59 -14.36 2.98
N SER A 481 -22.62 -14.66 4.29
CA SER A 481 -23.24 -15.90 4.80
C SER A 481 -24.75 -15.96 4.49
N LEU A 482 -25.49 -14.85 4.61
CA LEU A 482 -26.93 -14.82 4.28
C LEU A 482 -27.20 -15.01 2.79
N ARG A 483 -26.36 -14.43 1.93
CA ARG A 483 -26.46 -14.59 0.47
C ARG A 483 -26.36 -16.06 0.06
N ARG A 484 -25.45 -16.82 0.66
CA ARG A 484 -25.30 -18.25 0.43
C ARG A 484 -26.60 -19.02 0.71
N HIS A 485 -27.24 -18.76 1.85
CA HIS A 485 -28.52 -19.41 2.21
C HIS A 485 -29.64 -19.10 1.20
N SER A 486 -29.61 -17.91 0.61
CA SER A 486 -30.59 -17.50 -0.40
C SER A 486 -30.32 -18.09 -1.79
N ALA A 487 -29.10 -18.58 -2.06
CA ALA A 487 -28.73 -19.22 -3.32
C ALA A 487 -28.91 -20.76 -3.32
N LEU A 488 -29.02 -21.35 -2.12
CA LEU A 488 -29.23 -22.80 -1.92
C LEU A 488 -30.71 -23.19 -1.75
N ASN A 489 -31.59 -22.21 -1.54
CA ASN A 489 -33.06 -22.34 -1.55
C ASN A 489 -33.60 -21.79 -2.87
#